data_AF-A0A0F7CII0-F1
#
_entry.id   AF-A0A0F7CII0-F1
#
_cell.length_a   1.000
_cell.length_b   1.000
_cell.length_c   1.000
_cell.angle_alpha   90.00
_cell.angle_beta   90.00
_cell.angle_gamma   90.00
#
_symmetry.space_group_name_H-M   'P 1'
#
loop_
_entity.id
_entity.type
_entity.pdbx_description
1 polymer ?
#
loop_
_entity_poly.entity_id
_entity_poly.type
_entity_poly.pdbx_seq_one_letter_code
_entity_poly.pdbx_strand_id
1 'polypeptide(L)' 'MEFEKIGALMFYDKDNELVGSVGMEIGANPEQVAEGAMMDVFSTEEVERIAYFKVEEHYLVLQKKG' A
#
# COMPACT_ATOMS: atom_id res chain seq x y z
N MET A 1 8.36 8.26 -22.62
CA MET A 1 8.27 8.02 -21.17
C MET A 1 7.26 6.92 -21.01
N GLU A 2 7.67 5.78 -20.47
CA GLU A 2 6.78 4.65 -20.22
C GLU A 2 6.36 4.73 -18.75
N PHE A 3 5.07 4.60 -18.49
CA PHE A 3 4.51 4.60 -17.14
C PHE A 3 3.99 3.19 -16.87
N GLU A 4 4.39 2.60 -15.75
CA GLU A 4 3.80 1.38 -15.25
C GLU A 4 2.70 1.75 -14.26
N LYS A 5 1.50 1.21 -14.46
CA LYS A 5 0.41 1.40 -13.51
C LYS A 5 0.60 0.39 -12.37
N ILE A 6 0.62 0.87 -11.14
CA ILE A 6 0.70 0.05 -9.93
C ILE A 6 -0.45 0.37 -8.99
N GLY A 7 -0.86 -0.63 -8.20
CA GLY A 7 -1.73 -0.42 -7.05
C GLY A 7 -0.88 -0.10 -5.80
N ALA A 8 -1.47 0.60 -4.86
CA ALA A 8 -0.96 0.72 -3.51
C ALA A 8 -2.11 0.56 -2.51
N LEU A 9 -1.82 -0.09 -1.39
CA LEU A 9 -2.68 -0.04 -0.21
C LEU A 9 -2.16 1.01 0.74
N MET A 10 -3.02 1.95 1.10
CA MET A 10 -2.74 3.04 2.03
C MET A 10 -3.46 2.72 3.34
N PHE A 11 -2.74 2.58 4.44
CA PHE A 11 -3.27 2.18 5.75
C PHE A 11 -3.40 3.41 6.65
N TYR A 12 -4.57 3.56 7.26
CA TYR A 12 -4.91 4.73 8.06
C TYR A 12 -5.34 4.32 9.47
N ASP A 13 -5.08 5.19 10.43
CA ASP A 13 -5.65 5.07 11.77
C ASP A 13 -7.07 5.66 11.83
N LYS A 14 -7.68 5.55 13.03
CA LYS A 14 -9.05 6.02 13.29
C LYS A 14 -9.23 7.54 13.10
N ASP A 15 -8.14 8.30 13.17
CA ASP A 15 -8.14 9.76 13.04
C ASP A 15 -7.88 10.18 11.58
N ASN A 16 -7.79 9.19 10.67
CA ASN A 16 -7.47 9.32 9.24
C ASN A 16 -6.02 9.74 8.97
N GLU A 17 -5.11 9.52 9.93
CA GLU A 17 -3.68 9.72 9.69
C GLU A 17 -3.08 8.51 8.97
N LEU A 18 -2.20 8.75 8.00
CA LEU A 18 -1.52 7.70 7.26
C LEU A 18 -0.51 7.00 8.18
N VAL A 19 -0.70 5.70 8.39
CA VAL A 19 0.24 4.85 9.13
C VAL A 19 1.35 4.36 8.18
N GLY A 20 0.97 3.93 6.97
CA GLY A 20 1.94 3.53 5.96
C GLY A 20 1.28 3.01 4.68
N SER A 21 2.09 2.49 3.77
CA SER A 21 1.61 2.00 2.48
C SER A 21 2.42 0.82 1.97
N VAL A 22 1.76 -0.12 1.29
CA VAL A 22 2.44 -1.16 0.50
C VAL A 22 2.04 -1.12 -0.96
N GLY A 23 3.01 -1.39 -1.83
CA GLY A 23 2.75 -1.59 -3.26
C GLY A 23 1.98 -2.88 -3.50
N MET A 24 1.13 -2.89 -4.52
CA MET A 24 0.28 -4.01 -4.89
C MET A 24 0.26 -4.17 -6.42
N GLU A 25 0.33 -5.40 -6.90
CA GLU A 25 0.13 -5.71 -8.32
C GLU A 25 -1.31 -5.42 -8.76
N ILE A 26 -1.49 -4.96 -9.99
CA ILE A 26 -2.84 -4.71 -10.52
C ILE A 26 -3.60 -6.03 -10.68
N GLY A 27 -4.78 -6.08 -10.07
CA GLY A 27 -5.65 -7.26 -10.07
C GLY A 27 -5.41 -8.22 -8.90
N ALA A 28 -4.41 -7.96 -8.04
CA ALA A 28 -4.28 -8.68 -6.78
C ALA A 28 -5.48 -8.40 -5.85
N ASN A 29 -5.77 -9.34 -4.95
CA ASN A 29 -6.82 -9.18 -3.96
C ASN A 29 -6.34 -8.23 -2.84
N PRO A 30 -6.94 -7.04 -2.67
CA PRO A 30 -6.52 -6.05 -1.68
C PRO A 30 -6.53 -6.57 -0.24
N GLU A 31 -7.52 -7.40 0.12
CA GLU A 31 -7.66 -7.90 1.50
C GLU A 31 -6.53 -8.88 1.86
N GLN A 32 -6.17 -9.78 0.93
CA GLN A 32 -5.06 -10.72 1.14
C GLN A 32 -3.71 -9.99 1.23
N VAL A 33 -3.51 -8.97 0.41
CA VAL A 33 -2.30 -8.14 0.46
C VAL A 33 -2.26 -7.33 1.76
N ALA A 34 -3.39 -6.82 2.23
CA ALA A 34 -3.49 -6.11 3.51
C ALA A 34 -3.15 -7.04 4.69
N GLU A 35 -3.70 -8.25 4.72
CA GLU A 35 -3.41 -9.24 5.77
C GLU A 35 -1.92 -9.60 5.80
N GLY A 36 -1.32 -9.89 4.63
CA GLY A 36 0.12 -10.14 4.53
C GLY A 36 0.97 -8.95 4.99
N ALA A 37 0.58 -7.72 4.62
CA ALA A 37 1.29 -6.52 5.06
C ALA A 37 1.23 -6.31 6.58
N MET A 38 0.08 -6.59 7.22
CA MET A 38 -0.05 -6.53 8.68
C MET A 38 0.81 -7.57 9.39
N MET A 39 1.12 -8.70 8.75
CA MET A 39 1.96 -9.74 9.35
C MET A 39 3.46 -9.51 9.12
N ASP A 40 3.85 -9.07 7.92
CA ASP A 40 5.24 -9.12 7.46
C ASP A 40 5.91 -7.74 7.34
N VAL A 41 5.13 -6.65 7.25
CA VAL A 41 5.65 -5.30 6.95
C VAL A 41 5.54 -4.37 8.17
N PHE A 42 4.37 -4.32 8.79
CA PHE A 42 4.12 -3.40 9.90
C PHE A 42 4.60 -3.97 11.24
N SER A 43 5.05 -3.09 12.14
CA SER A 43 5.28 -3.46 13.54
C SER A 43 3.96 -3.76 14.26
N THR A 44 4.02 -4.48 15.38
CA THR A 44 2.84 -4.73 16.22
C THR A 44 2.14 -3.44 16.63
N GLU A 45 2.89 -2.40 17.00
CA GLU A 45 2.33 -1.09 17.37
C GLU A 45 1.66 -0.37 16.19
N GLU A 46 2.19 -0.53 14.97
CA GLU A 46 1.58 0.02 13.77
C GLU A 46 0.28 -0.71 13.44
N VAL A 47 0.27 -2.05 13.52
CA VAL A 47 -0.93 -2.87 13.29
C VAL A 47 -2.05 -2.50 14.26
N GLU A 48 -1.74 -2.29 15.54
CA GLU A 48 -2.73 -1.87 16.54
C GLU A 48 -3.36 -0.50 16.25
N ARG A 49 -2.66 0.36 15.51
CA ARG A 49 -3.16 1.69 15.11
C ARG A 49 -4.00 1.65 13.84
N ILE A 50 -3.73 0.70 12.94
CA ILE A 50 -4.43 0.61 11.65
C ILE A 50 -5.91 0.31 11.90
N ALA A 51 -6.77 1.19 11.39
CA ALA A 51 -8.22 1.07 11.49
C ALA A 51 -8.85 0.62 10.16
N TYR A 52 -8.31 1.08 9.04
CA TYR A 52 -8.78 0.72 7.70
C TYR A 52 -7.68 0.94 6.65
N PHE A 53 -7.88 0.43 5.44
CA PHE A 53 -7.02 0.71 4.29
C PHE A 53 -7.83 1.18 3.08
N LYS A 54 -7.15 1.86 2.15
CA LYS A 54 -7.68 2.28 0.85
C LYS A 54 -6.77 1.77 -0.27
N VAL A 55 -7.38 1.40 -1.39
CA VAL A 55 -6.66 1.09 -2.63
C VAL A 55 -6.49 2.38 -3.42
N GLU A 56 -5.26 2.70 -3.78
CA GLU A 56 -4.93 3.78 -4.71
C GLU A 56 -4.20 3.23 -5.94
N GLU A 57 -4.43 3.84 -7.08
CA GLU A 57 -3.74 3.50 -8.33
C GLU A 57 -2.79 4.63 -8.68
N HIS A 58 -1.52 4.28 -8.92
CA HIS A 58 -0.48 5.24 -9.25
C HIS A 58 0.21 4.87 -10.56
N TYR A 59 0.79 5.88 -11.20
CA TYR A 59 1.65 5.71 -12.37
C TYR A 59 3.10 5.88 -11.95
N LEU A 60 3.89 4.81 -12.01
CA LEU A 60 5.33 4.85 -11.78
C LEU A 60 6.01 5.61 -12.91
N VAL A 61 6.81 6.60 -12.53
CA VAL A 61 7.69 7.32 -13.47
C VAL A 61 8.99 6.54 -13.59
N LEU A 62 9.14 5.73 -14.63
CA LEU A 62 10.37 4.99 -14.87
C LEU A 62 11.45 5.95 -15.40
N GLN A 63 12.45 6.24 -14.57
CA GLN A 63 13.66 6.90 -15.06
C GLN A 63 14.45 5.91 -15.91
N LYS A 64 14.58 6.19 -17.21
CA LYS A 64 15.55 5.49 -18.06
C LYS A 64 16.94 5.74 -17.48
N LYS A 65 17.58 4.71 -16.92
CA LYS A 65 19.04 4.73 -16.74
C LYS A 65 19.64 4.87 -18.13
N GLY A 66 20.33 6.00 -18.35
CA GLY A 66 21.07 6.28 -19.58
C GLY A 66 22.27 5.37 -19.75
#